data_AF-A0A1I1Z101-F1
#
_entry.id   AF-A0A1I1Z101-F1
#
_cell.length_a   1.000
_cell.length_b   1.000
_cell.length_c   1.000
_cell.angle_alpha   90.00
_cell.angle_beta   90.00
_cell.angle_gamma   90.00
#
_symmetry.space_group_name_H-M   'P 1'
#
loop_
_entity.id
_entity.type
_entity.pdbx_description
1 polymer ?
#
loop_
_entity_poly.entity_id
_entity_poly.type
_entity_poly.pdbx_seq_one_letter_code
_entity_poly.pdbx_strand_id
1 'polypeptide(L)' 'MSLLLLAFGLVMILEGLAYALAPSLLERMLEVLRSLPESAVRQIGALVVVAGIFLVWVAFQIGM' A
#
# COMPACT_ATOMS: atom_id res chain seq x y z
N MET A 1 -20.50 5.44 6.12
CA MET A 1 -19.67 6.07 7.17
C MET A 1 -18.88 5.04 7.97
N SER A 2 -19.48 3.92 8.41
CA SER A 2 -18.79 2.83 9.10
C SER A 2 -17.68 2.13 8.28
N LEU A 3 -17.90 1.89 6.98
CA LEU A 3 -16.91 1.25 6.10
C LEU A 3 -15.62 2.07 5.95
N LEU A 4 -15.71 3.40 5.92
CA LEU A 4 -14.52 4.28 5.85
C LEU A 4 -13.69 4.17 7.12
N LEU A 5 -14.33 4.16 8.29
CA LEU A 5 -13.65 3.97 9.57
C LEU A 5 -13.00 2.59 9.67
N LEU A 6 -13.67 1.55 9.16
CA LEU A 6 -13.12 0.19 9.12
C LEU A 6 -11.90 0.11 8.20
N ALA A 7 -12.01 0.61 6.97
CA ALA A 7 -10.90 0.63 6.01
C ALA A 7 -9.71 1.42 6.56
N PHE A 8 -9.97 2.57 7.18
CA PHE A 8 -8.93 3.39 7.80
C PHE A 8 -8.27 2.67 8.99
N GLY A 9 -9.06 2.04 9.87
CA GLY A 9 -8.55 1.24 10.98
C GLY A 9 -7.69 0.07 10.53
N LEU A 10 -8.09 -0.63 9.46
CA LEU A 10 -7.29 -1.72 8.88
C LEU A 10 -5.97 -1.23 8.30
N VAL A 11 -5.95 -0.10 7.60
CA VAL A 11 -4.72 0.52 7.10
C VAL A 11 -3.80 0.88 8.27
N MET A 12 -4.32 1.51 9.33
CA MET A 12 -3.52 1.83 10.52
C MET A 12 -2.93 0.59 11.20
N ILE A 13 -3.70 -0.49 11.31
CA ILE A 13 -3.22 -1.76 11.87
C ILE A 13 -2.11 -2.34 10.99
N LEU A 14 -2.32 -2.42 9.68
CA LEU A 14 -1.33 -3.00 8.75
C LEU A 14 -0.03 -2.19 8.72
N GLU A 15 -0.13 -0.87 8.61
CA GLU A 15 1.02 0.05 8.67
C GLU A 15 1.74 -0.09 10.01
N GLY A 16 1.00 0.01 11.13
CA GLY A 16 1.56 -0.13 12.48
C GLY A 16 2.24 -1.48 12.71
N LEU A 17 1.69 -2.56 12.17
CA LEU A 17 2.26 -3.90 12.26
C LEU A 17 3.55 -4.01 11.44
N ALA A 18 3.59 -3.42 10.24
CA ALA A 18 4.81 -3.36 9.45
C ALA A 18 5.94 -2.64 10.21
N TYR A 19 5.65 -1.51 10.87
CA TYR A 19 6.62 -0.80 11.71
C TYR A 19 7.02 -1.61 12.96
N ALA A 20 6.08 -2.29 13.61
CA ALA A 20 6.32 -2.98 14.88
C ALA A 20 7.04 -4.33 14.73
N LEU A 21 6.66 -5.16 13.75
CA LEU A 21 7.24 -6.49 13.56
C LEU A 21 8.52 -6.48 12.72
N ALA A 22 8.61 -5.56 11.76
CA ALA A 22 9.60 -5.64 10.70
C ALA A 22 10.22 -4.28 10.32
N PRO A 23 10.74 -3.51 11.30
CA PRO A 23 11.33 -2.19 11.02
C PRO A 23 12.51 -2.26 10.04
N SER A 24 13.32 -3.33 10.09
CA SER A 24 14.47 -3.53 9.20
C SER A 24 14.09 -3.81 7.74
N LEU A 25 12.90 -4.38 7.50
CA LEU A 25 12.37 -4.59 6.13
C LEU A 25 11.98 -3.26 5.50
N LEU A 26 11.39 -2.35 6.27
CA LEU A 26 11.03 -1.01 5.82
C LEU A 26 12.26 -0.18 5.47
N GLU A 27 13.28 -0.18 6.34
CA GLU A 27 14.54 0.51 6.06
C GLU A 27 15.19 0.01 4.76
N ARG A 28 15.29 -1.32 4.60
CA ARG A 28 15.87 -1.92 3.39
C ARG A 28 15.06 -1.62 2.13
N MET A 29 13.74 -1.60 2.22
CA MET A 29 12.88 -1.18 1.11
C MET A 29 13.11 0.30 0.74
N LEU A 30 13.22 1.18 1.74
CA LEU A 30 13.48 2.59 1.51
C LEU A 30 14.86 2.84 0.92
N GLU A 31 15.89 2.08 1.31
CA GLU A 31 17.21 2.13 0.68
C GLU A 31 17.15 1.75 -0.80
N VAL A 32 16.44 0.65 -1.13
CA VAL A 32 16.25 0.22 -2.52
C VAL A 32 15.50 1.30 -3.31
N LEU A 33 14.40 1.84 -2.77
CA LEU A 33 13.65 2.92 -3.43
C LEU A 33 14.48 4.19 -3.62
N ARG A 34 15.34 4.54 -2.65
CA ARG A 34 16.27 5.68 -2.75
C ARG A 34 17.37 5.49 -3.79
N SER A 35 17.76 4.25 -4.07
CA SER A 35 18.74 3.94 -5.12
C SER A 35 18.17 4.02 -6.54
N LEU A 36 16.83 4.07 -6.68
CA LEU A 36 16.16 4.17 -7.97
C LEU A 36 16.00 5.64 -8.40
N PRO A 37 15.98 5.93 -9.71
CA PRO A 37 15.65 7.26 -10.20
C PRO A 37 14.19 7.62 -9.86
N GLU A 38 13.92 8.90 -9.61
CA GLU A 38 12.61 9.41 -9.20
C GLU A 38 11.48 9.01 -10.18
N SER A 39 11.79 8.96 -11.48
CA SER A 39 10.84 8.52 -12.51
C SER A 39 10.39 7.07 -12.33
N ALA A 40 11.29 6.17 -11.93
CA ALA A 40 10.98 4.77 -11.68
C ALA A 40 10.16 4.61 -10.40
N VAL A 41 10.50 5.32 -9.32
CA VAL A 41 9.72 5.32 -8.07
C VAL A 41 8.28 5.80 -8.33
N ARG A 42 8.12 6.86 -9.14
CA ARG A 42 6.80 7.36 -9.52
C ARG A 42 6.01 6.36 -10.37
N GLN A 43 6.66 5.65 -11.28
CA GLN A 43 6.02 4.60 -12.08
C GLN A 43 5.57 3.42 -11.23
N ILE A 44 6.40 2.98 -10.27
CA ILE A 44 6.04 1.92 -9.31
C ILE A 44 4.82 2.36 -8.50
N GLY A 45 4.84 3.58 -7.95
CA GLY A 45 3.69 4.13 -7.22
C GLY A 45 2.42 4.19 -8.06
N ALA A 46 2.52 4.62 -9.32
CA ALA A 46 1.38 4.64 -10.24
C ALA A 46 0.84 3.22 -10.52
N LEU A 47 1.73 2.24 -10.72
CA LEU A 47 1.34 0.85 -10.94
C LEU A 47 0.60 0.29 -9.72
N VAL A 48 1.09 0.57 -8.51
CA VAL A 48 0.46 0.14 -7.25
C VAL A 48 -0.93 0.76 -7.11
N VAL A 49 -1.09 2.05 -7.41
CA VAL A 49 -2.40 2.72 -7.38
C VAL A 49 -3.37 2.09 -8.38
N VAL A 50 -2.94 1.89 -9.63
CA VAL A 50 -3.79 1.28 -10.67
C VAL A 50 -4.18 -0.15 -10.30
N ALA A 51 -3.24 -0.94 -9.78
CA ALA A 51 -3.52 -2.30 -9.32
C ALA A 51 -4.50 -2.31 -8.13
N GLY A 52 -4.34 -1.38 -7.17
CA GLY A 52 -5.26 -1.23 -6.04
C GLY A 52 -6.68 -0.88 -6.48
N ILE A 53 -6.83 0.08 -7.42
CA ILE A 53 -8.12 0.43 -8.01
C ILE A 53 -8.73 -0.77 -8.73
N PHE A 54 -7.93 -1.51 -9.51
CA PHE A 54 -8.38 -2.70 -10.22
C PHE A 54 -8.89 -3.79 -9.26
N LEU A 55 -8.17 -4.03 -8.14
CA LEU A 55 -8.60 -4.99 -7.12
C LEU A 55 -9.89 -4.56 -6.43
N VAL A 56 -10.03 -3.29 -6.07
CA VAL A 56 -11.28 -2.76 -5.49
C VAL A 56 -12.43 -2.89 -6.49
N TRP A 57 -12.18 -2.62 -7.78
CA TRP A 57 -13.18 -2.77 -8.83
C TRP A 57 -13.61 -4.23 -8.99
N VAL A 58 -12.67 -5.18 -9.05
CA VAL A 58 -12.97 -6.62 -9.10
C VAL A 58 -13.75 -7.06 -7.87
N ALA A 59 -13.34 -6.62 -6.67
CA ALA A 59 -14.02 -6.93 -5.43
C ALA A 59 -15.48 -6.46 -5.43
N PHE A 60 -15.74 -5.28 -5.98
CA PHE A 60 -17.09 -4.77 -6.18
C PHE A 60 -17.89 -5.59 -7.21
N GLN A 61 -17.26 -6.05 -8.30
CA GLN A 61 -17.94 -6.90 -9.31
C GLN A 61 -18.36 -8.27 -8.78
N ILE A 62 -17.60 -8.85 -7.83
CA ILE A 62 -17.92 -10.16 -7.23
C ILE A 62 -18.93 -10.06 -6.07
N GLY A 63 -19.53 -8.90 -5.85
CA GLY A 63 -20.67 -8.72 -4.93
C GLY A 63 -20.33 -8.22 -3.53
N MET A 64 -19.17 -7.57 -3.33
CA MET A 64 -18.95 -6.71 -2.17
C MET A 64 -19.69 -5.38 -2.28
#